data_AF-A0A222DYJ0-F1
#
_entry.id   AF-A0A222DYJ0-F1
#
_cell.length_a   1.000
_cell.length_b   1.000
_cell.length_c   1.000
_cell.angle_alpha   90.00
_cell.angle_beta   90.00
_cell.angle_gamma   90.00
#
_symmetry.space_group_name_H-M   'P 1'
#
loop_
_entity.id
_entity.type
_entity.pdbx_description
1 polymer ?
#
loop_
_entity_poly.entity_id
_entity_poly.type
_entity_poly.pdbx_seq_one_letter_code
_entity_poly.pdbx_strand_id
1 'polypeptide(L)'
;MVRGIVLSGGERTYPPSEAEVMAQVCRDAGVPDAVLFLERAARTTEDNMRLARPILMALGAQEVIVVTDRYHAARARLVARRVGLRARTDSPQLTGAPLWRVVRAWAREGVALGWYWVRGAGR
;
A
#
# COMPACT_ATOMS: atom_id res chain seq x y z
N MET A 1 1.08 1.92 -19.91
CA MET A 1 0.18 0.75 -19.80
C MET A 1 0.56 -0.03 -18.54
N VAL A 2 -0.41 -0.45 -17.73
CA VAL A 2 -0.14 -1.24 -16.49
C VAL A 2 0.14 -2.69 -16.89
N ARG A 3 1.23 -3.27 -16.38
CA ARG A 3 1.71 -4.62 -16.75
C ARG A 3 1.36 -5.71 -15.73
N GLY A 4 0.98 -5.32 -14.52
CA GLY A 4 0.68 -6.22 -13.42
C GLY A 4 0.23 -5.45 -12.19
N ILE A 5 -0.49 -6.14 -11.31
CA ILE A 5 -0.99 -5.62 -10.04
C ILE A 5 -0.36 -6.44 -8.93
N VAL A 6 0.39 -5.78 -8.06
CA VAL A 6 0.96 -6.41 -6.86
C VAL A 6 0.06 -6.09 -5.67
N LEU A 7 -0.50 -7.15 -5.10
CA LEU A 7 -1.45 -7.11 -3.99
C LEU A 7 -0.70 -7.50 -2.74
N SER A 8 -0.44 -6.54 -1.86
CA SER A 8 0.43 -6.72 -0.69
C SER A 8 -0.30 -6.46 0.61
N GLY A 9 -0.31 -7.47 1.47
CA GLY A 9 -0.98 -7.44 2.76
C GLY A 9 -1.10 -8.84 3.37
N GLY A 10 -0.60 -8.98 4.58
CA GLY A 10 -0.61 -10.24 5.30
C GLY A 10 -1.89 -10.50 6.09
N GLU A 11 -1.89 -11.64 6.79
CA GLU A 11 -2.96 -12.01 7.70
C GLU A 11 -2.96 -11.08 8.92
N ARG A 12 -4.18 -10.69 9.33
CA ARG A 12 -4.40 -9.84 10.50
C ARG A 12 -4.91 -10.69 11.65
N THR A 13 -6.17 -10.48 12.05
CA THR A 13 -6.77 -11.21 13.17
C THR A 13 -7.31 -12.57 12.72
N TYR A 14 -7.77 -12.66 11.47
CA TYR A 14 -8.35 -13.86 10.89
C TYR A 14 -7.90 -14.00 9.43
N PRO A 15 -7.75 -15.24 8.93
CA PRO A 15 -7.59 -15.48 7.50
C PRO A 15 -8.87 -15.09 6.73
N PRO A 16 -8.76 -14.82 5.41
CA PRO A 16 -7.56 -14.85 4.58
C PRO A 16 -6.69 -13.59 4.72
N SER A 17 -5.52 -13.57 4.06
CA SER A 17 -4.64 -12.40 4.08
C SER A 17 -5.28 -11.19 3.37
N GLU A 18 -4.88 -9.96 3.71
CA GLU A 18 -5.38 -8.76 3.01
C GLU A 18 -5.11 -8.85 1.49
N ALA A 19 -3.97 -9.39 1.07
CA ALA A 19 -3.64 -9.64 -0.34
C ALA A 19 -4.60 -10.60 -1.04
N GLU A 20 -5.06 -11.64 -0.35
CA GLU A 20 -6.02 -12.60 -0.90
C GLU A 20 -7.41 -11.99 -1.06
N VAL A 21 -7.84 -11.18 -0.08
CA VAL A 21 -9.08 -10.40 -0.18
C VAL A 21 -9.01 -9.46 -1.38
N MET A 22 -7.92 -8.70 -1.52
CA MET A 22 -7.75 -7.80 -2.67
C MET A 22 -7.75 -8.56 -4.00
N ALA A 23 -7.15 -9.76 -4.05
CA ALA A 23 -7.13 -10.57 -5.27
C ALA A 23 -8.53 -11.04 -5.65
N GLN A 24 -9.35 -11.39 -4.66
CA GLN A 24 -10.74 -11.74 -4.92
C GLN A 24 -11.52 -10.56 -5.49
N VAL A 25 -11.36 -9.36 -4.92
CA VAL A 25 -11.98 -8.13 -5.45
C VAL A 25 -11.56 -7.87 -6.90
N CYS A 26 -10.27 -8.06 -7.23
CA CYS A 26 -9.79 -7.92 -8.61
C CYS A 26 -10.40 -8.95 -9.56
N ARG A 27 -10.49 -10.22 -9.13
CA ARG A 27 -11.13 -11.29 -9.91
C ARG A 27 -12.61 -11.02 -10.16
N ASP A 28 -13.34 -10.61 -9.13
CA ASP A 28 -14.76 -10.28 -9.22
C ASP A 28 -14.99 -9.09 -10.18
N ALA A 29 -14.01 -8.20 -10.30
CA ALA A 29 -14.00 -7.10 -11.27
C ALA A 29 -13.51 -7.51 -12.68
N GLY A 30 -13.22 -8.79 -12.92
CA GLY A 30 -12.81 -9.33 -14.23
C GLY A 30 -11.32 -9.17 -14.55
N VAL A 31 -10.47 -8.87 -13.57
CA VAL A 31 -9.02 -8.81 -13.79
C VAL A 31 -8.45 -10.23 -13.92
N PRO A 32 -7.70 -10.57 -14.98
CA PRO A 32 -7.13 -11.90 -15.16
C PRO A 32 -6.09 -12.24 -14.08
N ASP A 33 -6.10 -13.47 -13.56
CA ASP A 33 -5.12 -13.93 -12.56
C ASP A 33 -3.67 -13.84 -13.08
N ALA A 34 -3.45 -13.94 -14.39
CA ALA A 34 -2.13 -13.83 -15.01
C ALA A 34 -1.43 -12.48 -14.75
N VAL A 35 -2.17 -11.45 -14.32
CA VAL A 35 -1.61 -10.13 -13.98
C VAL A 35 -1.68 -9.81 -12.49
N LEU A 36 -2.13 -10.75 -11.64
CA LEU A 36 -2.26 -10.59 -10.20
C LEU A 36 -1.10 -11.29 -9.47
N PHE A 37 -0.34 -10.52 -8.69
CA PHE A 37 0.80 -11.03 -7.93
C PHE A 37 0.57 -10.76 -6.45
N LEU A 38 0.58 -11.80 -5.62
CA LEU A 38 0.22 -11.70 -4.21
C LEU A 38 1.47 -11.73 -3.31
N GLU A 39 1.50 -10.79 -2.37
CA GLU A 39 2.46 -10.71 -1.27
C GLU A 39 1.68 -10.78 0.05
N ARG A 40 1.86 -11.86 0.83
CA ARG A 40 0.98 -12.22 1.98
C ARG A 40 1.64 -12.08 3.35
N ALA A 41 2.82 -11.51 3.43
CA ALA A 41 3.60 -11.44 4.66
C ALA A 41 3.62 -10.03 5.27
N ALA A 42 3.31 -8.98 4.51
CA ALA A 42 3.42 -7.62 5.01
C ALA A 42 2.44 -7.31 6.16
N ARG A 43 2.96 -6.68 7.22
CA ARG A 43 2.18 -6.27 8.40
C ARG A 43 2.14 -4.75 8.59
N THR A 44 2.94 -4.02 7.82
CA THR A 44 3.10 -2.57 7.91
C THR A 44 3.16 -1.97 6.51
N THR A 45 2.91 -0.66 6.38
CA THR A 45 3.06 0.03 5.09
C THR A 45 4.48 -0.06 4.53
N GLU A 46 5.50 -0.13 5.40
CA GLU A 46 6.88 -0.32 4.97
C GLU A 46 7.13 -1.74 4.45
N ASP A 47 6.62 -2.75 5.17
CA ASP A 47 6.68 -4.13 4.69
C ASP A 47 5.98 -4.27 3.33
N ASN A 48 4.84 -3.62 3.13
CA ASN A 48 4.11 -3.73 1.87
C ASN A 48 5.02 -3.38 0.69
N MET A 49 5.74 -2.26 0.78
CA MET A 49 6.61 -1.81 -0.31
C MET A 49 7.91 -2.59 -0.39
N ARG A 50 8.49 -2.97 0.76
CA ARG A 50 9.74 -3.73 0.82
C ARG A 50 9.56 -5.15 0.27
N LEU A 51 8.46 -5.82 0.61
CA LEU A 51 8.15 -7.18 0.18
C LEU A 51 7.56 -7.22 -1.24
N ALA A 52 6.84 -6.17 -1.67
CA ALA A 52 6.43 -6.05 -3.07
C ALA A 52 7.60 -5.74 -4.02
N ARG A 53 8.66 -5.09 -3.55
CA ARG A 53 9.79 -4.65 -4.39
C ARG A 53 10.42 -5.78 -5.22
N PRO A 54 10.79 -6.96 -4.67
CA PRO A 54 11.31 -8.07 -5.47
C PRO A 54 10.37 -8.50 -6.61
N ILE A 55 9.07 -8.56 -6.33
CA ILE A 55 8.04 -8.90 -7.33
C ILE A 55 8.02 -7.83 -8.44
N LEU A 56 7.99 -6.56 -8.05
CA LEU A 56 8.00 -5.43 -8.99
C LEU A 56 9.26 -5.43 -9.88
N MET A 57 10.43 -5.74 -9.32
CA MET A 57 11.68 -5.84 -10.08
C MET A 57 11.66 -7.03 -11.05
N ALA A 58 11.13 -8.19 -10.64
CA ALA A 58 10.97 -9.35 -11.52
C ALA A 58 10.04 -9.06 -12.71
N LEU A 59 9.06 -8.17 -12.53
CA LEU A 59 8.19 -7.66 -13.59
C LEU A 59 8.83 -6.56 -14.47
N GLY A 60 10.07 -6.15 -14.17
CA GLY A 60 10.77 -5.07 -14.86
C GLY A 60 10.12 -3.70 -14.66
N ALA A 61 9.45 -3.48 -13.52
CA ALA A 61 8.77 -2.22 -13.23
C ALA A 61 9.78 -1.08 -12.99
N GLN A 62 9.73 -0.05 -13.85
CA GLN A 62 10.55 1.16 -13.70
C GLN A 62 9.84 2.28 -12.93
N GLU A 63 8.50 2.26 -12.96
CA GLU A 63 7.63 3.19 -12.26
C GLU A 63 6.43 2.40 -11.72
N VAL A 64 5.98 2.75 -10.52
CA VAL A 64 4.86 2.08 -9.84
C VAL A 64 3.80 3.09 -9.42
N ILE A 65 2.55 2.65 -9.46
CA ILE A 65 1.42 3.41 -8.91
C ILE A 65 1.04 2.74 -7.60
N VAL A 66 1.23 3.44 -6.49
CA VAL A 66 0.76 3.00 -5.18
C VAL A 66 -0.67 3.47 -5.01
N VAL A 67 -1.60 2.53 -5.04
CA VAL A 67 -3.02 2.80 -4.76
C VAL A 67 -3.23 2.71 -3.26
N THR A 68 -3.60 3.83 -2.64
CA THR A 68 -3.86 3.92 -1.20
C THR A 68 -4.78 5.09 -0.91
N ASP A 69 -5.37 5.11 0.29
CA ASP A 69 -6.15 6.26 0.74
C ASP A 69 -5.36 7.59 0.71
N ARG A 70 -6.07 8.70 0.48
CA ARG A 70 -5.46 10.02 0.26
C ARG A 70 -4.61 10.52 1.42
N TYR A 71 -4.96 10.16 2.65
CA TYR A 71 -4.21 10.53 3.85
C TYR A 71 -2.88 9.76 3.93
N HIS A 72 -2.89 8.48 3.54
CA HIS A 72 -1.69 7.63 3.42
C HIS A 72 -0.77 8.00 2.25
N ALA A 73 -1.19 8.82 1.29
CA ALA A 73 -0.43 9.11 0.08
C ALA A 73 0.93 9.77 0.36
N ALA A 74 1.02 10.68 1.34
CA ALA A 74 2.29 11.31 1.71
C ALA A 74 3.27 10.28 2.29
N ARG A 75 2.80 9.45 3.24
CA ARG A 75 3.58 8.37 3.85
C ARG A 75 4.00 7.34 2.79
N ALA A 76 3.10 6.96 1.90
CA ALA A 76 3.38 6.03 0.82
C ALA A 76 4.49 6.53 -0.10
N ARG A 77 4.48 7.80 -0.51
CA ARG A 77 5.58 8.38 -1.31
C ARG A 77 6.92 8.36 -0.57
N LEU A 78 6.91 8.69 0.72
CA LEU A 78 8.13 8.69 1.54
C LEU A 78 8.72 7.27 1.66
N VAL A 79 7.88 6.29 2.01
CA VAL A 79 8.28 4.89 2.14
C VAL A 79 8.77 4.34 0.81
N ALA A 80 8.08 4.64 -0.29
CA ALA A 80 8.49 4.20 -1.63
C ALA A 80 9.90 4.71 -1.98
N ARG A 81 10.19 5.98 -1.71
CA ARG A 81 11.53 6.54 -1.89
C ARG A 81 12.56 5.84 -1.01
N ARG A 82 12.25 5.57 0.26
CA ARG A 82 13.15 4.86 1.18
C ARG A 82 13.47 3.44 0.72
N VAL A 83 12.52 2.73 0.12
CA VAL A 83 12.76 1.38 -0.44
C VAL A 83 13.30 1.40 -1.88
N GLY A 84 13.60 2.59 -2.43
CA GLY A 84 14.17 2.74 -3.77
C GLY A 84 13.18 2.49 -4.91
N LEU A 85 11.88 2.68 -4.68
CA LEU A 85 10.83 2.63 -5.71
C LEU A 85 10.54 4.04 -6.25
N ARG A 86 10.50 4.16 -7.58
CA ARG A 86 9.95 5.35 -8.25
C ARG A 86 8.43 5.22 -8.29
N ALA A 87 7.77 5.84 -7.32
CA ALA A 87 6.32 5.71 -7.14
C ALA A 87 5.56 7.02 -7.33
N ARG A 88 4.42 6.94 -8.00
CA ARG A 88 3.31 7.89 -7.85
C ARG A 88 2.26 7.27 -6.96
N THR A 89 1.40 8.10 -6.37
CA THR A 89 0.25 7.61 -5.61
C THR A 89 -1.02 7.99 -6.34
N ASP A 90 -1.96 7.05 -6.37
CA ASP A 90 -3.31 7.31 -6.78
C ASP A 90 -4.26 6.98 -5.61
N SER A 91 -5.32 7.76 -5.49
CA SER A 91 -6.26 7.66 -4.39
C SER A 91 -7.66 7.93 -4.91
N PRO A 92 -8.65 7.09 -4.60
CA PRO A 92 -10.03 7.41 -4.94
C PRO A 92 -10.42 8.75 -4.30
N GLN A 93 -11.28 9.50 -5.00
CA GLN A 93 -11.88 10.70 -4.42
C GLN A 93 -12.69 10.27 -3.18
N LEU A 94 -12.52 10.98 -2.06
CA LEU A 94 -13.33 10.76 -0.86
C LEU A 94 -14.77 11.17 -1.17
N THR A 95 -15.58 10.25 -1.66
CA THR A 95 -17.02 10.44 -1.85
C THR A 95 -17.77 9.85 -0.65
N GLY A 96 -18.50 10.69 0.08
CA GLY A 96 -19.51 10.25 1.06
C GLY A 96 -19.03 9.79 2.45
N ALA A 97 -17.75 9.87 2.80
CA ALA A 97 -17.28 9.53 4.15
C ALA A 97 -17.52 10.69 5.14
N PRO A 98 -18.13 10.46 6.33
CA PRO A 98 -18.35 11.51 7.31
C PRO A 98 -17.01 12.04 7.86
N LEU A 99 -16.88 13.38 7.92
CA LEU A 99 -15.66 14.11 8.28
C LEU A 99 -14.98 13.62 9.57
N TRP A 100 -15.73 13.18 10.58
CA TRP A 100 -15.17 12.69 11.84
C TRP A 100 -14.35 11.41 11.68
N ARG A 101 -14.73 10.52 10.74
CA ARG A 101 -14.02 9.25 10.48
C ARG A 101 -12.74 9.51 9.69
N VAL A 102 -12.78 10.51 8.81
CA VAL A 102 -11.61 11.05 8.11
C VAL A 102 -10.65 11.65 9.14
N VAL A 103 -11.10 12.60 9.98
CA VAL A 103 -10.29 13.24 11.03
C VAL A 103 -9.68 12.21 12.00
N ARG A 104 -10.42 11.18 12.40
CA ARG A 104 -9.88 10.09 13.26
C ARG A 104 -8.76 9.30 12.56
N ALA A 105 -8.90 9.06 11.26
CA ALA A 105 -7.86 8.39 10.47
C ALA A 105 -6.59 9.25 10.35
N TRP A 106 -6.74 10.56 10.14
CA TRP A 106 -5.65 11.54 10.15
C TRP A 106 -4.97 11.67 11.52
N ALA A 107 -5.74 11.63 12.62
CA ALA A 107 -5.16 11.67 13.97
C ALA A 107 -4.28 10.44 14.26
N ARG A 108 -4.75 9.24 13.85
CA ARG A 108 -3.96 8.00 13.95
C ARG A 108 -2.69 8.06 13.09
N GLU A 109 -2.76 8.67 11.91
CA GLU A 109 -1.59 8.91 11.07
C GLU A 109 -0.62 9.92 11.64
N GLY A 110 -1.10 11.00 12.26
CA GLY A 110 -0.26 11.99 12.93
C GLY A 110 0.62 11.34 14.02
N VAL A 111 0.05 10.41 14.78
CA VAL A 111 0.80 9.62 15.77
C VAL A 111 1.86 8.73 15.10
N ALA A 112 1.52 8.09 13.97
CA ALA A 112 2.47 7.26 13.23
C ALA A 112 3.63 8.09 12.63
N LEU A 113 3.35 9.28 12.09
CA LEU A 113 4.36 10.19 11.56
C LEU A 113 5.25 10.76 12.66
N GLY A 114 4.67 11.11 13.82
CA GLY A 114 5.43 11.54 15.00
C GLY A 114 6.37 10.44 15.51
N TRP A 115 5.91 9.19 15.53
CA TRP A 115 6.74 8.04 15.90
C TRP A 115 7.93 7.82 14.94
N TYR A 116 7.72 7.95 13.63
CA TYR A 116 8.80 7.87 12.64
C TYR A 116 9.81 9.03 12.75
N TRP A 117 9.36 10.21 13.18
CA TRP A 117 10.23 11.36 13.41
C TRP A 117 11.09 11.17 14.66
N VAL A 118 10.49 10.71 15.77
CA VAL A 118 11.20 10.43 17.03
C VAL A 118 12.18 9.25 16.88
N ARG A 119 11.85 8.21 16.10
CA ARG A 119 12.77 7.09 15.82
C ARG A 119 13.81 7.38 14.72
N GLY A 120 13.64 8.46 13.96
CA GLY A 120 14.56 8.87 12.88
C GLY A 120 15.59 9.92 13.28
N ALA A 121 15.45 10.57 14.44
CA ALA A 121 16.35 11.62 14.91
C ALA A 121 17.59 11.11 15.69
N GLY A 122 17.93 9.83 15.55
CA GLY A 122 18.98 9.17 16.36
C GLY A 122 19.89 8.21 15.60
N ARG A 123 19.99 8.32 14.26
CA ARG A 123 21.03 7.67 13.46
C ARG A 123 21.48 8.59 12.33
#